data_AF-R7LWW3-F1
#
_entry.id   AF-R7LWW3-F1
#
_cell.length_a   1.000
_cell.length_b   1.000
_cell.length_c   1.000
_cell.angle_alpha   90.00
_cell.angle_beta   90.00
_cell.angle_gamma   90.00
#
_symmetry.space_group_name_H-M   'P 1'
#
loop_
_entity.id
_entity.type
_entity.pdbx_description
1 polymer ?
#
loop_
_entity_poly.entity_id
_entity_poly.type
_entity_poly.pdbx_seq_one_letter_code
_entity_poly.pdbx_strand_id
1 'polypeptide(L)'
;MFKKTAILSACLCVGLALTARAAAWEPEELNREEAALVGFYQGNGEQVAVRENKGQLQLLYRFQGQDRDYTGSNVYQLVKNHYDNYDLREVGPNTDADSTVRFDRDKNGLGISLNLGQKSYTRRFTGGENGKPVRVTPPNPMEELRKEAAAAVPPSLPYDKTADLVDVAQTVPGVKLDLRYTTDNNLFGAPLVLRQNALLDRSAAQALARVQNGLRPYGYGLVVWEAYRSWQDFKLATLALGKDHADMLPKAEEGYSHNSGRSIDVSLYSLDTGEEVPMISDFDEPSPAQYAQFAGGTQKQRYLRDLLRQQMTLQGFTASDMEWGHFDYDIWNGGISITTPAAGTRC
;
A
#
# COMPACT_ATOMS: atom_id res chain seq x y z
N MET A 1 -39.66 -63.36 -36.93
CA MET A 1 -38.95 -62.45 -37.87
C MET A 1 -39.04 -61.03 -37.35
N PHE A 2 -38.05 -60.21 -37.68
CA PHE A 2 -37.80 -58.81 -37.32
C PHE A 2 -37.02 -58.55 -36.02
N LYS A 3 -35.72 -58.32 -36.25
CA LYS A 3 -34.68 -57.83 -35.34
C LYS A 3 -35.02 -56.41 -34.86
N LYS A 4 -34.84 -56.12 -33.57
CA LYS A 4 -34.81 -54.75 -33.04
C LYS A 4 -33.39 -54.20 -33.20
N THR A 5 -33.25 -53.19 -34.05
CA THR A 5 -32.07 -52.33 -34.20
C THR A 5 -31.91 -51.44 -32.97
N ALA A 6 -30.73 -51.52 -32.33
CA ALA A 6 -30.29 -50.56 -31.34
C ALA A 6 -29.77 -49.30 -32.05
N ILE A 7 -30.35 -48.14 -31.76
CA ILE A 7 -29.82 -46.84 -32.15
C ILE A 7 -29.04 -46.30 -30.95
N LEU A 8 -27.73 -46.25 -31.11
CA LEU A 8 -26.81 -45.59 -30.19
C LEU A 8 -26.91 -44.08 -30.45
N SER A 9 -27.52 -43.32 -29.53
CA SER A 9 -27.54 -41.85 -29.60
C SER A 9 -26.36 -41.31 -28.79
N ALA A 10 -25.31 -40.87 -29.48
CA ALA A 10 -24.20 -40.17 -28.88
C ALA A 10 -24.62 -38.73 -28.56
N CYS A 11 -24.83 -38.41 -27.29
CA CYS A 11 -24.94 -37.03 -26.82
C CYS A 11 -23.54 -36.41 -26.81
N LEU A 12 -23.25 -35.60 -27.83
CA LEU A 12 -22.08 -34.74 -27.86
C LEU A 12 -22.30 -33.57 -26.89
N CYS A 13 -21.83 -33.71 -25.66
CA CYS A 13 -21.78 -32.60 -24.70
C CYS A 13 -20.71 -31.59 -25.13
N VAL A 14 -21.09 -30.63 -25.97
CA VAL A 14 -20.31 -29.40 -26.17
C VAL A 14 -20.46 -28.57 -24.90
N GLY A 15 -19.54 -28.76 -23.96
CA GLY A 15 -19.40 -27.88 -22.81
C GLY A 15 -18.93 -26.51 -23.28
N LEU A 16 -19.88 -25.59 -23.55
CA LEU A 16 -19.57 -24.17 -23.50
C LEU A 16 -19.11 -23.86 -22.07
N ALA A 17 -17.80 -23.76 -21.88
CA ALA A 17 -17.25 -23.05 -20.75
C ALA A 17 -17.63 -21.57 -20.91
N LEU A 18 -18.83 -21.21 -20.46
CA LEU A 18 -19.09 -19.85 -20.05
C LEU A 18 -18.18 -19.61 -18.85
N THR A 19 -17.00 -19.04 -19.09
CA THR A 19 -16.29 -18.29 -18.07
C THR A 19 -17.18 -17.10 -17.73
N ALA A 20 -18.19 -17.32 -16.91
CA ALA A 20 -18.83 -16.26 -16.19
C ALA A 20 -17.72 -15.64 -15.34
N ARG A 21 -17.11 -14.56 -15.84
CA ARG A 21 -16.50 -13.56 -14.99
C ARG A 21 -17.64 -13.11 -14.09
N ALA A 22 -17.78 -13.74 -12.93
CA ALA A 22 -18.41 -13.07 -11.82
C ALA A 22 -17.55 -11.84 -11.62
N ALA A 23 -17.96 -10.72 -12.20
CA ALA A 23 -17.31 -9.45 -11.96
C ALA A 23 -17.45 -9.26 -10.45
N ALA A 24 -16.36 -9.47 -9.72
CA ALA A 24 -16.31 -9.13 -8.32
C ALA A 24 -16.75 -7.67 -8.25
N TRP A 25 -17.76 -7.38 -7.43
CA TRP A 25 -18.24 -6.02 -7.27
C TRP A 25 -17.06 -5.15 -6.81
N GLU A 26 -16.69 -4.17 -7.62
CA GLU A 26 -15.63 -3.21 -7.38
C GLU A 26 -16.28 -1.85 -7.07
N PRO A 27 -15.83 -1.12 -6.03
CA PRO A 27 -16.30 0.24 -5.78
C PRO A 27 -15.99 1.18 -6.95
N GLU A 28 -16.94 2.06 -7.26
CA GLU A 28 -16.75 3.10 -8.27
C GLU A 28 -15.71 4.14 -7.82
N GLU A 29 -15.10 4.82 -8.79
CA GLU A 29 -14.25 5.97 -8.52
C GLU A 29 -15.10 7.14 -7.98
N LEU A 30 -14.57 7.81 -6.96
CA LEU A 30 -15.16 9.07 -6.54
C LEU A 30 -14.94 10.13 -7.63
N ASN A 31 -15.90 11.03 -7.80
CA ASN A 31 -15.73 12.16 -8.71
C ASN A 31 -14.52 13.02 -8.30
N ARG A 32 -13.87 13.62 -9.30
CA ARG A 32 -12.61 14.35 -9.10
C ARG A 32 -12.71 15.51 -8.10
N GLU A 33 -13.85 16.19 -8.06
CA GLU A 33 -14.04 17.34 -7.16
C GLU A 33 -14.05 16.92 -5.69
N GLU A 34 -14.74 15.83 -5.36
CA GLU A 34 -14.77 15.30 -3.99
C GLU A 34 -13.52 14.51 -3.65
N ALA A 35 -12.92 13.82 -4.63
CA ALA A 35 -11.63 13.14 -4.45
C ALA A 35 -10.54 14.14 -4.05
N ALA A 36 -10.58 15.35 -4.58
CA ALA A 36 -9.67 16.43 -4.21
C ALA A 36 -9.85 16.95 -2.76
N LEU A 37 -10.89 16.55 -2.03
CA LEU A 37 -11.10 16.85 -0.61
C LEU A 37 -10.71 15.68 0.31
N VAL A 38 -10.51 14.48 -0.21
CA VAL A 38 -10.02 13.33 0.54
C VAL A 38 -8.56 13.59 0.93
N GLY A 39 -8.22 13.38 2.21
CA GLY A 39 -6.87 13.62 2.71
C GLY A 39 -6.80 13.89 4.21
N PHE A 40 -5.62 14.26 4.67
CA PHE A 40 -5.30 14.52 6.08
C PHE A 40 -5.39 16.01 6.39
N TYR A 41 -5.98 16.37 7.53
CA TYR A 41 -6.07 17.75 7.98
C TYR A 41 -5.66 17.85 9.45
N GLN A 42 -4.94 18.91 9.79
CA GLN A 42 -4.48 19.13 11.15
C GLN A 42 -4.66 20.57 11.60
N GLY A 43 -4.86 20.77 12.88
CA GLY A 43 -5.04 22.10 13.46
C GLY A 43 -5.55 21.98 14.88
N ASN A 44 -5.39 23.04 15.67
CA ASN A 44 -5.93 23.08 17.04
C ASN A 44 -5.41 21.95 17.95
N GLY A 45 -4.22 21.40 17.67
CA GLY A 45 -3.65 20.25 18.39
C GLY A 45 -4.26 18.89 18.02
N GLU A 46 -5.12 18.85 16.99
CA GLU A 46 -5.87 17.68 16.57
C GLU A 46 -5.53 17.30 15.11
N GLN A 47 -5.84 16.05 14.75
CA GLN A 47 -5.79 15.57 13.36
C GLN A 47 -7.12 14.93 13.00
N VAL A 48 -7.59 15.20 11.79
CA VAL A 48 -8.78 14.60 11.20
C VAL A 48 -8.45 14.09 9.80
N ALA A 49 -9.13 13.05 9.35
CA ALA A 49 -9.03 12.59 7.98
C ALA A 49 -10.39 12.74 7.29
N VAL A 50 -10.38 13.13 6.03
CA VAL A 50 -11.55 13.07 5.16
C VAL A 50 -11.36 11.87 4.25
N ARG A 51 -12.34 10.97 4.25
CA ARG A 51 -12.35 9.77 3.41
C ARG A 51 -13.60 9.73 2.56
N GLU A 52 -13.59 8.89 1.55
CA GLU A 52 -14.82 8.47 0.87
C GLU A 52 -15.22 7.06 1.29
N ASN A 53 -16.53 6.85 1.45
CA ASN A 53 -17.13 5.56 1.71
C ASN A 53 -18.53 5.45 1.10
N LYS A 54 -18.73 4.52 0.15
CA LYS A 54 -20.00 4.28 -0.55
C LYS A 54 -20.51 5.53 -1.29
N GLY A 55 -19.62 6.25 -1.94
CA GLY A 55 -19.91 7.47 -2.71
C GLY A 55 -20.17 8.70 -1.85
N GLN A 56 -19.86 8.65 -0.55
CA GLN A 56 -20.10 9.74 0.39
C GLN A 56 -18.82 10.10 1.15
N LEU A 57 -18.59 11.40 1.34
CA LEU A 57 -17.50 11.86 2.19
C LEU A 57 -17.83 11.60 3.66
N GLN A 58 -16.80 11.27 4.43
CA GLN A 58 -16.86 11.11 5.87
C GLN A 58 -15.67 11.82 6.52
N LEU A 59 -15.92 12.41 7.69
CA LEU A 59 -14.89 12.97 8.54
C LEU A 59 -14.56 11.97 9.66
N LEU A 60 -13.29 11.60 9.75
CA LEU A 60 -12.75 10.70 10.75
C LEU A 60 -12.07 11.57 11.81
N TYR A 61 -12.66 11.62 12.98
CA TYR A 61 -12.12 12.33 14.12
C TYR A 61 -11.34 11.37 15.01
N ARG A 62 -10.02 11.54 15.02
CA ARG A 62 -9.11 10.75 15.83
C ARG A 62 -9.06 11.31 17.25
N PHE A 63 -9.62 10.59 18.22
CA PHE A 63 -9.61 10.99 19.62
C PHE A 63 -8.51 10.29 20.45
N GLN A 64 -7.94 9.20 19.96
CA GLN A 64 -6.88 8.46 20.64
C GLN A 64 -5.51 8.74 20.00
N GLY A 65 -4.55 9.17 20.82
CA GLY A 65 -3.17 9.38 20.36
C GLY A 65 -2.50 8.11 19.81
N GLN A 66 -2.95 6.92 20.21
CA GLN A 66 -2.40 5.65 19.74
C GLN A 66 -3.08 5.10 18.47
N ASP A 67 -4.21 5.68 18.04
CA ASP A 67 -4.95 5.26 16.83
C ASP A 67 -4.24 5.78 15.57
N ARG A 68 -3.17 5.09 15.17
CA ARG A 68 -2.27 5.51 14.09
C ARG A 68 -2.89 5.37 12.70
N ASP A 69 -3.84 4.45 12.55
CA ASP A 69 -4.46 4.07 11.28
C ASP A 69 -5.91 4.59 11.15
N TYR A 70 -6.40 5.34 12.13
CA TYR A 70 -7.76 5.91 12.18
C TYR A 70 -8.88 4.85 12.26
N THR A 71 -8.57 3.59 12.55
CA THR A 71 -9.59 2.53 12.71
C THR A 71 -10.44 2.75 13.97
N GLY A 72 -9.88 3.39 14.99
CA GLY A 72 -10.57 3.75 16.23
C GLY A 72 -11.30 5.09 16.17
N SER A 73 -11.34 5.77 15.02
CA SER A 73 -11.88 7.13 14.92
C SER A 73 -13.40 7.20 14.99
N ASN A 74 -13.92 8.30 15.53
CA ASN A 74 -15.35 8.62 15.38
C ASN A 74 -15.61 9.02 13.92
N VAL A 75 -16.64 8.45 13.33
CA VAL A 75 -16.96 8.65 11.91
C VAL A 75 -18.23 9.47 11.80
N TYR A 76 -18.14 10.60 11.09
CA TYR A 76 -19.26 11.46 10.80
C TYR A 76 -19.48 11.54 9.29
N GLN A 77 -20.73 11.41 8.86
CA GLN A 77 -21.07 11.55 7.46
C GLN A 77 -21.08 13.03 7.06
N LEU A 78 -20.50 13.35 5.90
CA LEU A 78 -20.56 14.69 5.32
C LEU A 78 -21.61 14.70 4.22
N VAL A 79 -22.73 15.37 4.48
CA VAL A 79 -23.81 15.53 3.49
C VAL A 79 -23.58 16.83 2.74
N LYS A 80 -23.41 16.75 1.42
CA LYS A 80 -23.19 17.94 0.60
C LYS A 80 -24.38 18.89 0.72
N ASN A 81 -24.10 20.12 1.12
CA ASN A 81 -25.08 21.19 1.22
C ASN A 81 -24.96 22.09 -0.01
N HIS A 82 -23.96 22.97 -0.04
CA HIS A 82 -23.75 23.92 -1.14
C HIS A 82 -22.26 24.18 -1.40
N TYR A 83 -21.83 24.00 -2.66
CA TYR A 83 -20.41 24.05 -3.08
C TYR A 83 -19.53 23.16 -2.20
N ASP A 84 -18.55 23.75 -1.52
CA ASP A 84 -17.60 23.11 -0.61
C ASP A 84 -18.06 23.15 0.85
N ASN A 85 -19.37 23.34 1.10
CA ASN A 85 -19.98 23.23 2.42
C ASN A 85 -20.74 21.91 2.54
N TYR A 86 -20.49 21.23 3.66
CA TYR A 86 -21.06 19.94 4.01
C TYR A 86 -21.63 20.00 5.42
N ASP A 87 -22.78 19.37 5.64
CA ASP A 87 -23.34 19.19 6.97
C ASP A 87 -22.77 17.89 7.58
N LEU A 88 -22.19 18.01 8.77
CA LEU A 88 -21.67 16.90 9.55
C LEU A 88 -22.83 16.24 10.30
N ARG A 89 -23.08 14.96 10.01
CA ARG A 89 -24.13 14.17 10.64
C ARG A 89 -23.57 12.99 11.42
N GLU A 90 -24.00 12.88 12.67
CA GLU A 90 -23.84 11.65 13.45
C GLU A 90 -24.75 10.55 12.89
N VAL A 91 -24.21 9.34 12.74
CA VAL A 91 -24.98 8.19 12.27
C VAL A 91 -25.93 7.74 13.39
N GLY A 92 -27.20 8.12 13.31
CA GLY A 92 -28.24 7.73 14.25
C GLY A 92 -29.63 8.14 13.77
N PRO A 93 -30.72 7.49 14.24
CA PRO A 93 -32.06 7.79 13.78
C PRO A 93 -32.63 9.15 14.26
N ASN A 94 -31.99 9.80 15.25
CA ASN A 94 -32.52 10.98 15.95
C ASN A 94 -31.42 12.00 16.33
N THR A 95 -30.57 12.43 15.38
CA THR A 95 -29.51 13.42 15.64
C THR A 95 -29.77 14.71 14.86
N ASP A 96 -30.21 15.76 15.57
CA ASP A 96 -30.50 17.13 15.04
C ASP A 96 -29.31 18.10 15.18
N ALA A 97 -28.10 17.58 15.44
CA ALA A 97 -26.90 18.42 15.61
C ALA A 97 -26.19 18.63 14.27
N ASP A 98 -26.54 19.70 13.57
CA ASP A 98 -25.85 20.11 12.34
C ASP A 98 -24.65 21.01 12.68
N SER A 99 -23.43 20.53 12.40
CA SER A 99 -22.25 21.37 12.30
C SER A 99 -21.81 21.44 10.84
N THR A 100 -21.56 22.63 10.31
CA THR A 100 -21.08 22.76 8.93
C THR A 100 -19.56 22.58 8.87
N VAL A 101 -19.10 21.75 7.94
CA VAL A 101 -17.72 21.65 7.48
C VAL A 101 -17.60 22.42 6.18
N ARG A 102 -16.70 23.40 6.14
CA ARG A 102 -16.38 24.16 4.92
C ARG A 102 -14.96 23.85 4.48
N PHE A 103 -14.80 23.42 3.25
CA PHE A 103 -13.48 23.27 2.62
C PHE A 103 -13.06 24.56 1.90
N ASP A 104 -11.77 24.82 1.90
CA ASP A 104 -11.17 25.79 0.98
C ASP A 104 -10.23 25.05 0.01
N ARG A 105 -10.16 25.53 -1.23
CA ARG A 105 -9.37 24.93 -2.30
C ARG A 105 -8.30 25.89 -2.81
N ASP A 106 -7.23 25.33 -3.38
CA ASP A 106 -6.29 26.09 -4.18
C ASP A 106 -6.83 26.38 -5.60
N LYS A 107 -6.01 27.07 -6.41
CA LYS A 107 -6.33 27.41 -7.81
C LYS A 107 -6.51 26.20 -8.73
N ASN A 108 -6.02 25.02 -8.33
CA ASN A 108 -6.13 23.77 -9.10
C ASN A 108 -7.32 22.93 -8.62
N GLY A 109 -8.10 23.42 -7.66
CA GLY A 109 -9.26 22.73 -7.08
C GLY A 109 -8.89 21.73 -5.98
N LEU A 110 -7.63 21.69 -5.53
CA LEU A 110 -7.19 20.79 -4.46
C LEU A 110 -7.60 21.37 -3.11
N GLY A 111 -8.27 20.60 -2.25
CA GLY A 111 -8.60 21.04 -0.89
C GLY A 111 -7.32 21.35 -0.10
N ILE A 112 -7.24 22.50 0.54
CA ILE A 112 -6.06 22.97 1.30
C ILE A 112 -6.34 23.18 2.78
N SER A 113 -7.59 23.38 3.16
CA SER A 113 -8.03 23.49 4.54
C SER A 113 -9.49 23.08 4.68
N LEU A 114 -9.89 22.79 5.91
CA LEU A 114 -11.30 22.68 6.29
C LEU A 114 -11.54 23.43 7.59
N ASN A 115 -12.74 24.00 7.71
CA ASN A 115 -13.22 24.67 8.92
C ASN A 115 -14.42 23.90 9.46
N LEU A 116 -14.38 23.58 10.75
CA LEU A 116 -15.46 22.91 11.48
C LEU A 116 -15.84 23.79 12.66
N GLY A 117 -16.96 24.51 12.52
CA GLY A 117 -17.34 25.55 13.48
C GLY A 117 -16.27 26.65 13.58
N GLN A 118 -15.70 26.84 14.77
CA GLN A 118 -14.62 27.81 15.01
C GLN A 118 -13.21 27.22 14.84
N LYS A 119 -13.10 25.91 14.61
CA LYS A 119 -11.81 25.22 14.44
C LYS A 119 -11.41 25.20 12.97
N SER A 120 -10.15 25.52 12.70
CA SER A 120 -9.57 25.46 11.35
C SER A 120 -8.47 24.41 11.27
N TYR A 121 -8.45 23.63 10.20
CA TYR A 121 -7.49 22.56 9.97
C TYR A 121 -6.86 22.74 8.59
N THR A 122 -5.53 22.76 8.54
CA THR A 122 -4.75 22.82 7.30
C THR A 122 -4.47 21.40 6.80
N ARG A 123 -4.59 21.19 5.48
CA ARG A 123 -4.26 19.90 4.88
C ARG A 123 -2.79 19.57 5.05
N ARG A 124 -2.50 18.31 5.43
CA ARG A 124 -1.19 17.68 5.29
C ARG A 124 -1.15 16.97 3.96
N PHE A 125 -0.36 17.50 3.05
CA PHE A 125 -0.06 16.82 1.80
C PHE A 125 0.98 15.74 2.06
N THR A 126 0.61 14.51 1.75
CA THR A 126 1.48 13.34 1.76
C THR A 126 1.52 12.76 0.33
N GLY A 127 2.41 11.83 0.01
CA GLY A 127 2.39 11.12 -1.28
C GLY A 127 2.62 11.94 -2.55
N GLY A 128 3.05 13.21 -2.44
CA GLY A 128 3.26 14.06 -3.61
C GLY A 128 1.98 14.54 -4.30
N GLU A 129 0.82 14.45 -3.64
CA GLU A 129 -0.51 14.88 -4.15
C GLU A 129 -0.54 16.32 -4.69
N ASN A 130 0.34 17.19 -4.18
CA ASN A 130 0.49 18.59 -4.59
C ASN A 130 1.64 18.81 -5.61
N GLY A 131 2.13 17.73 -6.24
CA GLY A 131 3.29 17.73 -7.13
C GLY A 131 4.63 17.87 -6.42
N LYS A 132 4.68 17.71 -5.09
CA LYS A 132 5.90 17.81 -4.28
C LYS A 132 6.07 16.55 -3.44
N PRO A 133 6.82 15.54 -3.92
CA PRO A 133 7.07 14.33 -3.13
C PRO A 133 7.78 14.67 -1.83
N VAL A 134 7.49 13.89 -0.78
CA VAL A 134 8.21 13.98 0.49
C VAL A 134 9.62 13.46 0.26
N ARG A 135 10.62 14.21 0.73
CA ARG A 135 12.04 13.84 0.61
C ARG A 135 12.74 13.99 1.94
N VAL A 136 13.69 13.11 2.22
CA VAL A 136 14.72 13.33 3.26
C VAL A 136 15.95 13.95 2.61
N THR A 137 16.68 14.77 3.38
CA THR A 137 17.96 15.32 2.94
C THR A 137 19.09 14.50 3.57
N PRO A 138 19.85 13.72 2.77
CA PRO A 138 20.97 12.96 3.32
C PRO A 138 22.02 13.87 3.97
N PRO A 139 22.65 13.44 5.08
CA PRO A 139 23.63 14.26 5.80
C PRO A 139 24.93 14.49 5.02
N ASN A 140 25.24 13.60 4.06
CA ASN A 140 26.39 13.70 3.17
C ASN A 140 25.98 13.27 1.74
N PRO A 141 26.77 13.58 0.70
CA PRO A 141 26.51 13.11 -0.65
C PRO A 141 26.33 11.59 -0.75
N MET A 142 25.34 11.13 -1.51
CA MET A 142 24.99 9.71 -1.63
C MET A 142 26.17 8.80 -2.02
N GLU A 143 27.08 9.28 -2.86
CA GLU A 143 28.25 8.50 -3.27
C GLU A 143 29.28 8.32 -2.14
N GLU A 144 29.37 9.25 -1.20
CA GLU A 144 30.22 9.11 -0.02
C GLU A 144 29.62 8.10 0.96
N LEU A 145 28.31 8.23 1.23
CA LEU A 145 27.58 7.28 2.07
C LEU A 145 27.63 5.86 1.50
N ARG A 146 27.58 5.71 0.17
CA ARG A 146 27.68 4.42 -0.50
C ARG A 146 29.06 3.78 -0.28
N LYS A 147 30.14 4.55 -0.35
CA LYS A 147 31.50 4.06 -0.05
C LYS A 147 31.62 3.63 1.41
N GLU A 148 31.04 4.40 2.33
CA GLU A 148 31.00 4.04 3.75
C GLU A 148 30.24 2.73 3.98
N ALA A 149 29.03 2.60 3.41
CA ALA A 149 28.23 1.40 3.51
C ALA A 149 28.91 0.17 2.88
N ALA A 150 29.59 0.34 1.74
CA ALA A 150 30.32 -0.73 1.06
C ALA A 150 31.55 -1.22 1.85
N ALA A 151 32.20 -0.32 2.62
CA ALA A 151 33.33 -0.66 3.46
C ALA A 151 32.92 -1.32 4.80
N ALA A 152 31.64 -1.23 5.17
CA ALA A 152 31.13 -1.80 6.41
C ALA A 152 31.03 -3.33 6.32
N VAL A 153 31.37 -3.99 7.43
CA VAL A 153 31.26 -5.45 7.55
C VAL A 153 29.84 -5.79 7.98
N PRO A 154 29.09 -6.60 7.21
CA PRO A 154 27.78 -7.06 7.63
C PRO A 154 27.86 -7.83 8.96
N PRO A 155 26.94 -7.60 9.90
CA PRO A 155 26.86 -8.42 11.10
C PRO A 155 26.48 -9.86 10.72
N SER A 156 26.59 -10.79 11.68
CA SER A 156 25.93 -12.08 11.53
C SER A 156 24.42 -11.85 11.61
N LEU A 157 23.76 -11.80 10.46
CA LEU A 157 22.34 -11.48 10.37
C LEU A 157 21.48 -12.69 10.82
N PRO A 158 20.31 -12.45 11.43
CA PRO A 158 19.53 -13.47 12.14
C PRO A 158 18.70 -14.38 11.23
N TYR A 159 18.88 -14.37 9.91
CA TYR A 159 18.09 -15.20 9.00
C TYR A 159 18.73 -16.59 8.81
N ASP A 160 17.96 -17.62 9.17
CA ASP A 160 18.39 -19.03 9.26
C ASP A 160 18.72 -19.71 7.93
N LYS A 161 18.44 -19.07 6.79
CA LYS A 161 18.57 -19.69 5.46
C LYS A 161 19.13 -18.68 4.45
N THR A 162 20.19 -19.10 3.76
CA THR A 162 20.60 -18.47 2.50
C THR A 162 19.47 -18.63 1.47
N ALA A 163 18.88 -17.52 1.01
CA ALA A 163 17.85 -17.55 -0.03
C ALA A 163 18.39 -18.04 -1.38
N ASP A 164 17.58 -18.82 -2.10
CA ASP A 164 17.82 -19.18 -3.50
C ASP A 164 17.22 -18.08 -4.39
N LEU A 165 17.98 -16.99 -4.55
CA LEU A 165 17.52 -15.80 -5.25
C LEU A 165 17.34 -16.05 -6.75
N VAL A 166 16.13 -15.80 -7.24
CA VAL A 166 15.78 -15.84 -8.66
C VAL A 166 15.26 -14.49 -9.14
N ASP A 167 15.36 -14.25 -10.44
CA ASP A 167 14.80 -13.06 -11.06
C ASP A 167 13.26 -13.14 -11.08
N VAL A 168 12.61 -12.14 -10.50
CA VAL A 168 11.16 -12.06 -10.40
C VAL A 168 10.52 -11.91 -11.78
N ALA A 169 11.10 -11.11 -12.68
CA ALA A 169 10.54 -10.90 -14.02
C ALA A 169 10.55 -12.18 -14.87
N GLN A 170 11.52 -13.08 -14.62
CA GLN A 170 11.59 -14.38 -15.29
C GLN A 170 10.64 -15.40 -14.67
N THR A 171 10.39 -15.31 -13.36
CA THR A 171 9.61 -16.31 -12.60
C THR A 171 8.12 -15.98 -12.53
N VAL A 172 7.74 -14.71 -12.68
CA VAL A 172 6.37 -14.21 -12.54
C VAL A 172 5.90 -13.56 -13.85
N PRO A 173 5.36 -14.35 -14.80
CA PRO A 173 4.92 -13.81 -16.09
C PRO A 173 3.86 -12.71 -15.94
N GLY A 174 4.13 -11.54 -16.53
CA GLY A 174 3.22 -10.40 -16.51
C GLY A 174 3.34 -9.49 -15.29
N VAL A 175 4.28 -9.74 -14.38
CA VAL A 175 4.67 -8.76 -13.35
C VAL A 175 5.27 -7.52 -14.02
N LYS A 176 5.04 -6.35 -13.43
CA LYS A 176 5.77 -5.13 -13.77
C LYS A 176 6.77 -4.79 -12.68
N LEU A 177 7.86 -4.15 -13.08
CA LEU A 177 8.87 -3.65 -12.16
C LEU A 177 8.87 -2.13 -12.22
N ASP A 178 8.70 -1.50 -11.07
CA ASP A 178 8.95 -0.09 -10.85
C ASP A 178 9.84 0.00 -9.61
N LEU A 179 11.11 -0.40 -9.77
CA LEU A 179 12.03 -0.59 -8.64
C LEU A 179 12.43 0.76 -8.05
N ARG A 180 11.69 1.23 -7.04
CA ARG A 180 11.72 2.62 -6.53
C ARG A 180 13.10 3.04 -6.03
N TYR A 181 13.85 2.12 -5.43
CA TYR A 181 15.21 2.39 -4.97
C TYR A 181 16.30 2.33 -6.05
N THR A 182 15.96 1.97 -7.28
CA THR A 182 16.89 2.02 -8.42
C THR A 182 16.88 3.35 -9.17
N THR A 183 15.93 4.22 -8.84
CA THR A 183 15.70 5.52 -9.45
C THR A 183 15.75 6.63 -8.39
N ASP A 184 15.39 7.85 -8.75
CA ASP A 184 15.16 8.96 -7.83
C ASP A 184 13.70 9.01 -7.32
N ASN A 185 12.85 8.05 -7.69
CA ASN A 185 11.45 7.98 -7.25
C ASN A 185 11.31 7.27 -5.89
N ASN A 186 11.98 7.78 -4.87
CA ASN A 186 11.94 7.27 -3.49
C ASN A 186 12.23 8.38 -2.47
N LEU A 187 12.06 8.13 -1.17
CA LEU A 187 12.25 9.15 -0.13
C LEU A 187 13.60 9.92 -0.20
N PHE A 188 14.66 9.31 -0.71
CA PHE A 188 16.02 9.89 -0.76
C PHE A 188 16.28 10.76 -1.99
N GLY A 189 15.42 10.68 -3.01
CA GLY A 189 15.63 11.42 -4.27
C GLY A 189 16.86 10.98 -5.07
N ALA A 190 17.38 9.78 -4.79
CA ALA A 190 18.53 9.19 -5.46
C ALA A 190 18.48 7.66 -5.36
N PRO A 191 19.14 6.92 -6.27
CA PRO A 191 19.18 5.46 -6.19
C PRO A 191 19.95 4.95 -4.95
N LEU A 192 19.27 4.16 -4.12
CA LEU A 192 19.92 3.36 -3.07
C LEU A 192 20.53 2.09 -3.66
N VAL A 193 19.80 1.41 -4.55
CA VAL A 193 20.17 0.12 -5.12
C VAL A 193 20.56 0.31 -6.59
N LEU A 194 21.74 -0.17 -7.00
CA LEU A 194 22.19 -0.03 -8.39
C LEU A 194 21.75 -1.18 -9.30
N ARG A 195 21.41 -2.32 -8.71
CA ARG A 195 20.92 -3.51 -9.42
C ARG A 195 19.54 -3.21 -10.03
N GLN A 196 19.36 -3.54 -11.30
CA GLN A 196 18.13 -3.24 -12.06
C GLN A 196 17.14 -4.42 -12.12
N ASN A 197 17.41 -5.54 -11.45
CA ASN A 197 16.49 -6.66 -11.37
C ASN A 197 16.01 -6.91 -9.94
N ALA A 198 14.72 -7.26 -9.82
CA ALA A 198 14.14 -7.73 -8.58
C ALA A 198 14.53 -9.20 -8.36
N LEU A 199 15.21 -9.45 -7.24
CA LEU A 199 15.59 -10.79 -6.81
C LEU A 199 14.72 -11.20 -5.62
N LEU A 200 14.23 -12.43 -5.63
CA LEU A 200 13.42 -12.98 -4.55
C LEU A 200 13.72 -14.47 -4.41
N ASP A 201 13.58 -15.03 -3.22
CA ASP A 201 13.72 -16.47 -3.01
C ASP A 201 12.80 -17.25 -3.98
N ARG A 202 13.30 -18.34 -4.55
CA ARG A 202 12.59 -19.15 -5.55
C ARG A 202 11.19 -19.54 -5.11
N SER A 203 11.02 -19.95 -3.86
CA SER A 203 9.72 -20.38 -3.33
C SER A 203 8.75 -19.20 -3.21
N ALA A 204 9.24 -18.04 -2.77
CA ALA A 204 8.47 -16.80 -2.74
C ALA A 204 8.10 -16.33 -4.15
N ALA A 205 9.02 -16.38 -5.11
CA ALA A 205 8.75 -15.97 -6.49
C ALA A 205 7.70 -16.87 -7.17
N GLN A 206 7.73 -18.19 -6.90
CA GLN A 206 6.69 -19.11 -7.35
C GLN A 206 5.33 -18.83 -6.68
N ALA A 207 5.32 -18.42 -5.41
CA ALA A 207 4.10 -17.99 -4.73
C ALA A 207 3.55 -16.69 -5.34
N LEU A 208 4.42 -15.72 -5.62
CA LEU A 208 4.06 -14.47 -6.28
C LEU A 208 3.48 -14.71 -7.68
N ALA A 209 3.96 -15.70 -8.43
CA ALA A 209 3.34 -16.13 -9.69
C ALA A 209 1.89 -16.61 -9.53
N ARG A 210 1.55 -17.23 -8.39
CA ARG A 210 0.16 -17.61 -8.09
C ARG A 210 -0.67 -16.39 -7.69
N VAL A 211 -0.10 -15.42 -6.96
CA VAL A 211 -0.76 -14.14 -6.66
C VAL A 211 -1.10 -13.39 -7.96
N GLN A 212 -0.12 -13.26 -8.87
CA GLN A 212 -0.30 -12.65 -10.18
C GLN A 212 -1.47 -13.30 -10.95
N ASN A 213 -1.59 -14.63 -10.89
CA ASN A 213 -2.71 -15.34 -11.51
C ASN A 213 -4.05 -15.14 -10.77
N GLY A 214 -4.02 -15.05 -9.45
CA GLY A 214 -5.21 -14.81 -8.61
C GLY A 214 -5.81 -13.41 -8.78
N LEU A 215 -5.01 -12.41 -9.16
CA LEU A 215 -5.46 -11.04 -9.43
C LEU A 215 -6.12 -10.87 -10.80
N ARG A 216 -5.80 -11.72 -11.78
CA ARG A 216 -6.30 -11.61 -13.17
C ARG A 216 -7.83 -11.59 -13.30
N PRO A 217 -8.62 -12.42 -12.59
CA PRO A 217 -10.08 -12.36 -12.62
C PRO A 217 -10.66 -11.02 -12.16
N TYR A 218 -9.91 -10.27 -11.33
CA TYR A 218 -10.27 -8.95 -10.83
C TYR A 218 -9.78 -7.81 -11.74
N GLY A 219 -9.10 -8.12 -12.85
CA GLY A 219 -8.61 -7.11 -13.78
C GLY A 219 -7.28 -6.47 -13.38
N TYR A 220 -6.54 -7.05 -12.44
CA TYR A 220 -5.27 -6.49 -11.96
C TYR A 220 -4.07 -7.43 -12.14
N GLY A 221 -2.88 -6.84 -12.14
CA GLY A 221 -1.61 -7.53 -11.99
C GLY A 221 -0.71 -6.80 -10.98
N LEU A 222 0.42 -7.41 -10.61
CA LEU A 222 1.36 -6.87 -9.64
C LEU A 222 2.36 -5.90 -10.28
N VAL A 223 2.66 -4.83 -9.55
CA VAL A 223 3.88 -4.04 -9.71
C VAL A 223 4.78 -4.29 -8.51
N VAL A 224 6.04 -4.61 -8.75
CA VAL A 224 7.05 -4.75 -7.70
C VAL A 224 7.78 -3.43 -7.56
N TRP A 225 7.68 -2.85 -6.37
CA TRP A 225 8.42 -1.65 -5.99
C TRP A 225 9.78 -2.00 -5.38
N GLU A 226 9.84 -3.10 -4.63
CA GLU A 226 11.07 -3.59 -4.05
C GLU A 226 11.04 -5.11 -3.81
N ALA A 227 12.21 -5.75 -3.88
CA ALA A 227 12.41 -7.13 -3.45
C ALA A 227 13.72 -7.23 -2.62
N TYR A 228 14.62 -8.17 -2.88
CA TYR A 228 15.87 -8.29 -2.15
C TYR A 228 16.69 -6.98 -2.15
N ARG A 229 16.98 -6.49 -0.94
CA ARG A 229 17.90 -5.38 -0.66
C ARG A 229 19.13 -5.96 0.01
N SER A 230 20.33 -5.67 -0.50
CA SER A 230 21.55 -6.12 0.17
C SER A 230 21.69 -5.44 1.53
N TRP A 231 22.45 -6.04 2.45
CA TRP A 231 22.71 -5.41 3.74
C TRP A 231 23.45 -4.08 3.58
N GLN A 232 24.38 -3.97 2.62
CA GLN A 232 25.07 -2.71 2.35
C GLN A 232 24.12 -1.63 1.83
N ASP A 233 23.17 -1.95 0.95
CA ASP A 233 22.17 -0.99 0.49
C ASP A 233 21.23 -0.58 1.63
N PHE A 234 20.91 -1.50 2.55
CA PHE A 234 20.18 -1.17 3.78
C PHE A 234 21.01 -0.25 4.70
N LYS A 235 22.31 -0.52 4.89
CA LYS A 235 23.21 0.35 5.65
C LYS A 235 23.26 1.75 5.02
N LEU A 236 23.35 1.85 3.70
CA LEU A 236 23.27 3.11 2.98
C LEU A 236 21.96 3.86 3.29
N ALA A 237 20.81 3.18 3.29
CA ALA A 237 19.55 3.79 3.68
C ALA A 237 19.60 4.37 5.12
N THR A 238 20.13 3.61 6.08
CA THR A 238 20.26 4.09 7.47
C THR A 238 21.18 5.30 7.60
N LEU A 239 22.27 5.36 6.82
CA LEU A 239 23.17 6.51 6.79
C LEU A 239 22.50 7.72 6.12
N ALA A 240 21.74 7.49 5.04
CA ALA A 240 21.06 8.54 4.28
C ALA A 240 19.89 9.17 5.05
N LEU A 241 19.22 8.43 5.94
CA LEU A 241 18.22 9.01 6.86
C LEU A 241 18.86 9.99 7.87
N GLY A 242 20.12 9.73 8.25
CA GLY A 242 20.80 10.52 9.27
C GLY A 242 20.14 10.40 10.66
N LYS A 243 20.48 11.33 11.55
CA LYS A 243 20.01 11.30 12.95
C LYS A 243 18.57 11.77 13.12
N ASP A 244 18.12 12.67 12.25
CA ASP A 244 16.81 13.34 12.36
C ASP A 244 15.65 12.39 12.02
N HIS A 245 15.95 11.28 11.34
CA HIS A 245 14.99 10.26 10.90
C HIS A 245 15.42 8.84 11.29
N ALA A 246 16.25 8.71 12.32
CA ALA A 246 16.84 7.43 12.73
C ALA A 246 15.81 6.41 13.26
N ASP A 247 14.59 6.85 13.54
CA ASP A 247 13.46 6.03 13.98
C ASP A 247 12.61 5.47 12.83
N MET A 248 12.85 5.90 11.59
CA MET A 248 12.13 5.39 10.40
C MET A 248 12.58 3.98 9.98
N LEU A 249 13.80 3.57 10.32
CA LEU A 249 14.32 2.23 10.03
C LEU A 249 14.95 1.61 11.28
N PRO A 250 14.96 0.26 11.40
CA PRO A 250 15.73 -0.39 12.44
C PRO A 250 17.23 -0.13 12.24
N LYS A 251 18.01 -0.39 13.29
CA LYS A 251 19.47 -0.26 13.18
C LYS A 251 20.00 -1.26 12.17
N ALA A 252 20.99 -0.85 11.38
CA ALA A 252 21.60 -1.72 10.37
C ALA A 252 22.13 -3.03 10.96
N GLU A 253 22.57 -3.01 12.22
CA GLU A 253 23.11 -4.15 12.95
C GLU A 253 22.03 -5.19 13.31
N GLU A 254 20.76 -4.80 13.33
CA GLU A 254 19.61 -5.68 13.58
C GLU A 254 19.15 -6.40 12.29
N GLY A 255 19.56 -5.88 11.13
CA GLY A 255 19.10 -6.34 9.82
C GLY A 255 17.69 -5.87 9.47
N TYR A 256 17.26 -6.16 8.24
CA TYR A 256 15.92 -5.85 7.75
C TYR A 256 15.35 -7.02 6.95
N SER A 257 14.02 -7.16 6.91
CA SER A 257 13.34 -8.32 6.32
C SER A 257 13.74 -8.54 4.85
N HIS A 258 13.88 -7.48 4.05
CA HIS A 258 14.36 -7.54 2.67
C HIS A 258 15.77 -8.14 2.51
N ASN A 259 16.63 -8.08 3.53
CA ASN A 259 17.95 -8.72 3.47
C ASN A 259 17.87 -10.25 3.44
N SER A 260 16.74 -10.82 3.87
CA SER A 260 16.49 -12.26 3.79
C SER A 260 16.22 -12.74 2.35
N GLY A 261 15.86 -11.84 1.43
CA GLY A 261 15.40 -12.19 0.09
C GLY A 261 14.00 -12.81 0.04
N ARG A 262 13.24 -12.74 1.14
CA ARG A 262 11.88 -13.31 1.25
C ARG A 262 10.79 -12.28 1.46
N SER A 263 11.14 -11.00 1.52
CA SER A 263 10.22 -9.87 1.61
C SER A 263 10.06 -9.18 0.27
N ILE A 264 8.90 -8.59 0.05
CA ILE A 264 8.58 -7.89 -1.19
C ILE A 264 7.61 -6.74 -0.93
N ASP A 265 7.85 -5.61 -1.59
CA ASP A 265 6.93 -4.48 -1.63
C ASP A 265 6.25 -4.43 -2.99
N VAL A 266 4.92 -4.45 -2.98
CA VAL A 266 4.10 -4.55 -4.18
C VAL A 266 2.93 -3.59 -4.18
N SER A 267 2.53 -3.25 -5.40
CA SER A 267 1.31 -2.51 -5.73
C SER A 267 0.56 -3.23 -6.86
N LEU A 268 -0.49 -2.59 -7.38
CA LEU A 268 -1.32 -3.12 -8.45
C LEU A 268 -1.21 -2.25 -9.71
N TYR A 269 -1.40 -2.88 -10.86
CA TYR A 269 -1.70 -2.21 -12.13
C TYR A 269 -2.96 -2.78 -12.75
N SER A 270 -3.66 -1.97 -13.55
CA SER A 270 -4.84 -2.39 -14.30
C SER A 270 -4.44 -3.17 -15.55
N LEU A 271 -5.02 -4.35 -15.75
CA LEU A 271 -4.83 -5.14 -16.98
C LEU A 271 -5.48 -4.48 -18.21
N ASP A 272 -6.46 -3.60 -18.00
CA ASP A 272 -7.16 -2.89 -19.08
C ASP A 272 -6.31 -1.74 -19.62
N THR A 273 -5.82 -0.87 -18.73
CA THR A 273 -5.04 0.31 -19.13
C THR A 273 -3.55 0.02 -19.24
N GLY A 274 -3.06 -0.98 -18.53
CA GLY A 274 -1.63 -1.20 -18.37
C GLY A 274 -0.95 -0.16 -17.48
N GLU A 275 -1.68 0.58 -16.67
CA GLU A 275 -1.13 1.61 -15.78
C GLU A 275 -1.22 1.16 -14.31
N GLU A 276 -0.27 1.62 -13.48
CA GLU A 276 -0.36 1.51 -12.02
C GLU A 276 -1.64 2.16 -11.53
N VAL A 277 -2.32 1.50 -10.59
CA VAL A 277 -3.55 2.04 -10.00
C VAL A 277 -3.24 2.82 -8.72
N PRO A 278 -3.92 3.94 -8.45
CA PRO A 278 -3.75 4.65 -7.19
C PRO A 278 -4.13 3.76 -6.00
N MET A 279 -3.18 3.56 -5.10
CA MET A 279 -3.38 2.82 -3.84
C MET A 279 -3.55 3.80 -2.68
N ILE A 280 -3.59 3.28 -1.45
CA ILE A 280 -3.84 4.08 -0.23
C ILE A 280 -2.74 5.13 0.02
N SER A 281 -1.49 4.79 -0.28
CA SER A 281 -0.34 5.69 -0.23
C SER A 281 0.62 5.34 -1.35
N ASP A 282 1.61 6.20 -1.60
CA ASP A 282 2.76 5.83 -2.44
C ASP A 282 3.81 5.03 -1.63
N PHE A 283 4.86 4.54 -2.30
CA PHE A 283 6.00 3.86 -1.72
C PHE A 283 6.78 4.76 -0.75
N ASP A 284 7.18 4.21 0.42
CA ASP A 284 7.90 4.91 1.49
C ASP A 284 7.27 6.24 1.94
N GLU A 285 5.95 6.38 1.80
CA GLU A 285 5.25 7.59 2.22
C GLU A 285 5.13 7.63 3.75
N PRO A 286 5.79 8.57 4.46
CA PRO A 286 5.75 8.61 5.92
C PRO A 286 4.46 9.30 6.40
N SER A 287 3.34 8.61 6.25
CA SER A 287 2.01 9.11 6.62
C SER A 287 1.18 8.02 7.29
N PRO A 288 0.07 8.35 7.96
CA PRO A 288 -0.88 7.35 8.44
C PRO A 288 -1.39 6.40 7.34
N ALA A 289 -1.34 6.81 6.07
CA ALA A 289 -1.77 5.98 4.96
C ALA A 289 -0.87 4.74 4.75
N GLN A 290 0.36 4.74 5.26
CA GLN A 290 1.24 3.57 5.16
C GLN A 290 0.68 2.35 5.91
N TYR A 291 -0.07 2.56 7.01
CA TYR A 291 -0.53 1.46 7.86
C TYR A 291 -1.50 0.52 7.15
N ALA A 292 -1.35 -0.78 7.39
CA ALA A 292 -2.07 -1.81 6.66
C ALA A 292 -3.60 -1.80 6.89
N GLN A 293 -4.06 -1.22 7.99
CA GLN A 293 -5.46 -1.08 8.33
C GLN A 293 -5.99 0.36 8.19
N PHE A 294 -5.22 1.26 7.56
CA PHE A 294 -5.60 2.67 7.43
C PHE A 294 -7.04 2.86 6.95
N ALA A 295 -7.82 3.62 7.73
CA ALA A 295 -9.25 3.76 7.55
C ALA A 295 -9.64 4.87 6.55
N GLY A 296 -8.69 5.72 6.13
CA GLY A 296 -8.92 6.83 5.21
C GLY A 296 -8.92 6.44 3.72
N GLY A 297 -8.64 7.42 2.86
CA GLY A 297 -8.66 7.24 1.40
C GLY A 297 -10.06 7.02 0.81
N THR A 298 -10.11 6.59 -0.45
CA THR A 298 -11.36 6.17 -1.09
C THR A 298 -11.70 4.72 -0.75
N GLN A 299 -12.96 4.36 -0.88
CA GLN A 299 -13.44 3.00 -0.75
C GLN A 299 -12.74 2.07 -1.73
N LYS A 300 -12.49 2.55 -2.96
CA LYS A 300 -11.77 1.79 -3.97
C LYS A 300 -10.32 1.53 -3.57
N GLN A 301 -9.58 2.54 -3.09
CA GLN A 301 -8.22 2.34 -2.59
C GLN A 301 -8.18 1.29 -1.46
N ARG A 302 -9.13 1.36 -0.51
CA ARG A 302 -9.23 0.36 0.58
C ARG A 302 -9.55 -1.02 0.04
N TYR A 303 -10.51 -1.14 -0.88
CA TYR A 303 -10.85 -2.39 -1.55
C TYR A 303 -9.66 -3.02 -2.26
N LEU A 304 -8.88 -2.23 -3.01
CA LEU A 304 -7.71 -2.71 -3.74
C LEU A 304 -6.59 -3.17 -2.80
N ARG A 305 -6.33 -2.42 -1.72
CA ARG A 305 -5.42 -2.84 -0.66
C ARG A 305 -5.85 -4.18 -0.06
N ASP A 306 -7.13 -4.31 0.29
CA ASP A 306 -7.66 -5.51 0.92
C ASP A 306 -7.64 -6.71 -0.04
N LEU A 307 -7.91 -6.49 -1.33
CA LEU A 307 -7.77 -7.50 -2.39
C LEU A 307 -6.32 -7.97 -2.51
N LEU A 308 -5.36 -7.04 -2.60
CA LEU A 308 -3.94 -7.35 -2.68
C LEU A 308 -3.52 -8.19 -1.45
N ARG A 309 -3.84 -7.71 -0.24
CA ARG A 309 -3.56 -8.42 1.01
C ARG A 309 -4.14 -9.84 0.99
N GLN A 310 -5.39 -9.99 0.58
CA GLN A 310 -6.05 -11.29 0.49
C GLN A 310 -5.32 -12.23 -0.48
N GLN A 311 -4.99 -11.76 -1.70
CA GLN A 311 -4.33 -12.58 -2.71
C GLN A 311 -2.92 -12.99 -2.28
N MET A 312 -2.17 -12.06 -1.66
CA MET A 312 -0.85 -12.35 -1.08
C MET A 312 -0.96 -13.42 0.03
N THR A 313 -1.86 -13.24 0.99
CA THR A 313 -2.04 -14.18 2.12
C THR A 313 -2.47 -15.57 1.67
N LEU A 314 -3.35 -15.69 0.67
CA LEU A 314 -3.73 -16.99 0.11
C LEU A 314 -2.55 -17.79 -0.45
N GLN A 315 -1.44 -17.13 -0.78
CA GLN A 315 -0.24 -17.77 -1.33
C GLN A 315 0.91 -17.94 -0.30
N GLY A 316 0.65 -17.64 0.97
CA GLY A 316 1.60 -17.85 2.07
C GLY A 316 2.43 -16.62 2.44
N PHE A 317 2.02 -15.43 2.00
CA PHE A 317 2.64 -14.18 2.46
C PHE A 317 1.93 -13.64 3.72
N THR A 318 2.72 -13.10 4.63
CA THR A 318 2.25 -12.34 5.80
C THR A 318 2.36 -10.85 5.47
N ALA A 319 1.27 -10.10 5.64
CA ALA A 319 1.29 -8.65 5.48
C ALA A 319 1.89 -7.97 6.71
N SER A 320 2.69 -6.92 6.51
CA SER A 320 3.08 -6.01 7.58
C SER A 320 1.86 -5.28 8.13
N ASP A 321 1.85 -4.97 9.43
CA ASP A 321 0.87 -4.04 10.01
C ASP A 321 1.28 -2.58 9.79
N MET A 322 2.59 -2.33 9.59
CA MET A 322 3.16 -1.00 9.45
C MET A 322 3.08 -0.46 8.02
N GLU A 323 3.13 -1.34 7.02
CA GLU A 323 3.23 -0.95 5.60
C GLU A 323 2.27 -1.82 4.77
N TRP A 324 1.25 -1.22 4.17
CA TRP A 324 0.18 -1.95 3.49
C TRP A 324 0.65 -2.74 2.27
N GLY A 325 1.75 -2.29 1.63
CA GLY A 325 2.34 -2.89 0.45
C GLY A 325 3.45 -3.91 0.74
N HIS A 326 3.85 -4.07 2.01
CA HIS A 326 4.95 -4.93 2.43
C HIS A 326 4.49 -6.33 2.84
N PHE A 327 5.15 -7.34 2.30
CA PHE A 327 4.81 -8.74 2.55
C PHE A 327 6.04 -9.62 2.75
N ASP A 328 5.99 -10.45 3.79
CA ASP A 328 7.01 -11.46 4.09
C ASP A 328 6.54 -12.85 3.70
N TYR A 329 7.41 -13.63 3.04
CA TYR A 329 7.12 -15.00 2.68
C TYR A 329 7.69 -16.00 3.70
N ASP A 330 6.84 -16.53 4.58
CA ASP A 330 7.19 -17.62 5.50
C ASP A 330 6.77 -18.96 4.90
N ILE A 331 7.70 -19.91 4.78
CA ILE A 331 7.31 -21.31 4.54
C ILE A 331 6.70 -21.81 5.84
N TRP A 332 5.40 -22.09 5.85
CA TRP A 332 4.73 -22.66 7.01
C TRP A 332 5.31 -24.06 7.32
N ASN A 333 6.37 -24.10 8.12
CA ASN A 333 7.04 -25.30 8.62
C ASN A 333 7.04 -25.28 10.15
N GLY A 334 5.85 -25.29 10.75
CA GLY A 334 5.67 -25.79 12.12
C GLY A 334 6.50 -25.14 13.24
N GLY A 335 6.90 -23.87 13.13
CA GLY A 335 7.45 -23.14 14.27
C GLY A 335 8.34 -21.96 13.89
N ILE A 336 7.94 -20.79 14.39
CA ILE A 336 8.63 -19.49 14.38
C ILE A 336 8.46 -18.71 13.07
N SER A 337 7.44 -17.85 13.10
CA SER A 337 7.33 -16.69 12.22
C SER A 337 8.39 -15.68 12.62
N ILE A 338 9.14 -15.17 11.66
CA ILE A 338 9.96 -13.98 11.86
C ILE A 338 9.01 -12.80 11.71
N THR A 339 8.13 -12.60 12.69
CA THR A 339 7.41 -11.34 12.78
C THR A 339 8.49 -10.27 12.91
N THR A 340 8.46 -9.28 12.01
CA THR A 340 9.05 -7.97 12.26
C THR A 340 8.77 -7.65 13.73
N PRO A 341 9.78 -7.37 14.58
CA PRO A 341 9.50 -6.92 15.92
C PRO A 341 8.51 -5.77 15.76
N ALA A 342 7.34 -5.86 16.39
CA ALA A 342 6.48 -4.70 16.52
C ALA A 342 7.41 -3.56 16.96
N ALA A 343 7.61 -2.57 16.09
CA ALA A 343 8.39 -1.40 16.43
C ALA A 343 7.63 -0.78 17.60
N GLY A 344 8.05 -1.15 18.81
CA GLY A 344 7.35 -0.79 20.03
C GLY A 344 7.28 0.72 20.05
N THR A 345 6.05 1.24 20.05
CA THR A 345 5.66 2.60 20.42
C THR A 345 6.77 3.64 20.22
N ARG A 346 7.11 3.96 18.97
CA ARG A 346 7.99 5.11 18.64
C ARG A 346 7.33 5.97 17.57
N CYS A 347 7.52 7.28 17.76
CA CYS A 347 6.56 8.38 17.77
C CYS A 347 5.58 8.53 16.59
#